data_AF-A0A1M6ESG1-F1
#
_entry.id   AF-A0A1M6ESG1-F1
#
_cell.length_a   1.000
_cell.length_b   1.000
_cell.length_c   1.000
_cell.angle_alpha   90.00
_cell.angle_beta   90.00
_cell.angle_gamma   90.00
#
_symmetry.space_group_name_H-M   'P 1'
#
loop_
_entity.id
_entity.type
_entity.pdbx_description
1 polymer ?
#
loop_
_entity_poly.entity_id
_entity_poly.type
_entity_poly.pdbx_seq_one_letter_code
_entity_poly.pdbx_strand_id
1 'polypeptide(L)'
;MSKRVLLINSVLGFGSTGNIVLDLAKEYEQNGYKAKVAYGRTFKVSEDKNADMYKYGVRIGNDIDVKFHVLHTRLTDKHARSYIHQR
;
A
#
# COMPACT_ATOMS: atom_id res chain seq x y z
N MET A 1 -13.34 -14.88 -19.38
CA MET A 1 -12.20 -14.01 -18.99
C MET A 1 -12.05 -14.03 -17.47
N SER A 2 -10.83 -14.11 -16.93
CA SER A 2 -10.63 -13.99 -15.46
C SER A 2 -10.82 -12.54 -15.03
N LYS A 3 -11.79 -12.25 -14.16
CA LYS A 3 -12.01 -10.91 -13.62
C LYS A 3 -10.85 -10.54 -12.67
N ARG A 4 -10.40 -9.29 -12.71
CA ARG A 4 -9.29 -8.77 -11.88
C ARG A 4 -9.77 -7.58 -11.08
N VAL A 5 -9.32 -7.47 -9.83
CA VAL A 5 -9.60 -6.32 -8.96
C VAL A 5 -8.32 -5.90 -8.23
N LEU A 6 -8.08 -4.60 -8.20
CA LEU A 6 -6.98 -3.99 -7.44
C LEU A 6 -7.59 -3.05 -6.42
N LEU A 7 -7.42 -3.37 -5.14
CA LEU A 7 -7.80 -2.49 -4.04
C LEU A 7 -6.61 -1.58 -3.72
N ILE A 8 -6.86 -0.32 -3.44
CA ILE A 8 -5.81 0.66 -3.13
C ILE A 8 -6.08 1.22 -1.74
N ASN A 9 -5.10 1.11 -0.85
CA ASN A 9 -5.16 1.71 0.48
C ASN A 9 -3.79 2.22 0.94
N SER A 10 -3.77 3.03 2.00
CA SER A 10 -2.53 3.44 2.65
C SER A 10 -1.85 2.28 3.39
N VAL A 11 -2.61 1.32 3.94
CA VAL A 11 -2.12 0.21 4.77
C VAL A 11 -2.77 -1.12 4.37
N LEU A 12 -2.11 -2.23 4.68
CA LEU A 12 -2.63 -3.59 4.49
C LEU A 12 -2.36 -4.41 5.76
N GLY A 13 -3.38 -5.10 6.27
CA GLY A 13 -3.27 -5.97 7.45
C GLY A 13 -3.04 -5.27 8.80
N PHE A 14 -3.05 -3.93 8.83
CA PHE A 14 -2.84 -3.11 10.02
C PHE A 14 -3.97 -2.09 10.24
N GLY A 15 -4.44 -1.96 11.48
CA GLY A 15 -5.57 -1.10 11.85
C GLY A 15 -6.89 -1.55 11.20
N SER A 16 -7.98 -0.82 11.45
CA SER A 16 -9.31 -1.24 10.98
C SER A 16 -9.38 -1.31 9.46
N THR A 17 -8.97 -0.24 8.76
CA THR A 17 -9.06 -0.17 7.29
C THR A 17 -8.12 -1.14 6.58
N GLY A 18 -6.92 -1.38 7.12
CA GLY A 18 -5.99 -2.35 6.55
C GLY A 18 -6.48 -3.79 6.67
N ASN A 19 -7.20 -4.12 7.75
CA ASN A 19 -7.84 -5.42 7.91
C ASN A 19 -9.07 -5.57 7.00
N ILE A 20 -9.94 -4.55 6.93
CA ILE A 20 -11.11 -4.57 6.04
C ILE A 20 -10.71 -4.80 4.58
N VAL A 21 -9.67 -4.11 4.11
CA VAL A 21 -9.21 -4.27 2.72
C VAL A 21 -8.59 -5.66 2.48
N LEU A 22 -7.96 -6.25 3.49
CA LEU A 22 -7.45 -7.61 3.40
C LEU A 22 -8.59 -8.63 3.29
N ASP A 23 -9.63 -8.47 4.11
CA ASP A 23 -10.80 -9.36 4.08
C ASP A 23 -11.58 -9.25 2.77
N LEU A 24 -11.74 -8.03 2.24
CA LEU A 24 -12.30 -7.80 0.91
C LEU A 24 -11.49 -8.51 -0.18
N ALA A 25 -10.15 -8.47 -0.12
CA ALA A 25 -9.31 -9.16 -1.09
C ALA A 25 -9.54 -10.68 -1.09
N LYS A 26 -9.71 -11.28 0.10
CA LYS A 26 -10.04 -12.70 0.26
C LYS A 26 -11.43 -13.01 -0.29
N GLU A 27 -12.42 -12.18 0.02
CA GLU A 27 -13.79 -12.34 -0.48
C GLU A 27 -13.85 -12.26 -2.01
N TYR A 28 -13.14 -11.32 -2.62
CA TYR A 28 -13.03 -11.24 -4.08
C TYR A 28 -12.38 -12.49 -4.68
N GLU A 29 -11.33 -13.03 -4.05
CA GLU A 29 -10.70 -14.26 -4.52
C GLU A 29 -11.66 -15.46 -4.45
N GLN A 30 -12.40 -15.60 -3.35
CA GLN A 30 -13.44 -16.63 -3.20
C GLN A 30 -14.54 -16.50 -4.27
N ASN A 31 -14.87 -15.27 -4.67
CA ASN A 31 -15.80 -14.98 -5.75
C ASN A 31 -15.20 -15.16 -7.18
N GLY A 32 -13.99 -15.73 -7.29
CA GLY A 32 -13.35 -16.05 -8.57
C GLY A 32 -12.61 -14.88 -9.24
N TYR A 33 -12.36 -13.80 -8.51
CA TYR A 33 -11.55 -12.67 -9.00
C TYR A 33 -10.08 -12.90 -8.68
N LYS A 34 -9.18 -12.39 -9.53
CA LYS A 34 -7.78 -12.21 -9.16
C LYS A 34 -7.65 -10.88 -8.41
N ALA A 35 -7.63 -10.96 -7.08
CA ALA A 35 -7.56 -9.79 -6.20
C ALA A 35 -6.12 -9.49 -5.76
N LYS A 36 -5.76 -8.20 -5.76
CA LYS A 36 -4.52 -7.67 -5.17
C LYS A 36 -4.81 -6.39 -4.40
N VAL A 37 -3.95 -6.07 -3.45
CA VAL A 37 -4.01 -4.84 -2.66
C VAL A 37 -2.73 -4.04 -2.82
N ALA A 38 -2.85 -2.90 -3.48
CA ALA A 38 -1.81 -1.89 -3.55
C ALA A 38 -1.75 -1.08 -2.24
N TYR A 39 -0.61 -1.07 -1.56
CA TYR A 39 -0.43 -0.34 -0.30
C TYR A 39 0.89 0.41 -0.17
N GLY A 40 0.86 1.54 0.53
CA GLY A 40 1.98 2.50 0.57
C GLY A 40 2.74 2.64 1.90
N ARG A 41 2.17 2.24 3.05
CA ARG A 41 2.86 2.26 4.36
C ARG A 41 3.05 0.85 4.91
N THR A 42 4.25 0.54 5.37
CA THR A 42 4.58 -0.76 5.95
C THR A 42 4.45 -0.65 7.46
N PHE A 43 3.66 -1.54 8.04
CA PHE A 43 3.51 -1.70 9.48
C PHE A 43 3.82 -3.15 9.85
N LYS A 44 4.22 -3.39 11.09
CA LYS A 44 4.30 -4.76 11.62
C LYS A 44 2.89 -5.33 11.70
N VAL A 45 2.64 -6.39 10.96
CA VAL A 45 1.42 -7.20 11.08
C VAL A 45 1.69 -8.42 11.94
N SER A 46 0.63 -9.05 12.42
CA SER A 46 0.71 -10.31 13.15
C SER A 46 1.17 -11.45 12.23
N GLU A 47 1.86 -12.45 12.79
CA GLU A 47 2.51 -13.50 11.99
C GLU A 47 1.52 -14.31 11.14
N ASP A 48 0.29 -14.50 11.62
CA ASP A 48 -0.81 -15.16 10.93
C ASP A 48 -1.19 -14.45 9.61
N LYS A 49 -0.93 -13.15 9.50
CA LYS A 49 -1.28 -12.34 8.32
C LYS A 49 -0.13 -12.19 7.33
N ASN A 50 1.07 -12.70 7.64
CA ASN A 50 2.22 -12.57 6.75
C ASN A 50 2.02 -13.28 5.41
N ALA A 51 1.43 -14.48 5.44
CA ALA A 51 1.12 -15.24 4.22
C ALA A 51 0.13 -14.48 3.34
N ASP A 52 -0.90 -13.89 3.95
CA ASP A 52 -1.89 -13.06 3.28
C ASP A 52 -1.27 -11.78 2.70
N MET A 53 -0.39 -11.12 3.44
CA MET A 53 0.34 -9.95 2.95
C MET A 53 1.18 -10.28 1.72
N TYR A 54 1.89 -11.41 1.73
CA TYR A 54 2.68 -11.85 0.59
C TYR A 54 1.79 -12.22 -0.62
N LYS A 55 0.65 -12.85 -0.36
CA LYS A 55 -0.28 -13.29 -1.40
C LYS A 55 -1.01 -12.13 -2.06
N TYR A 56 -1.59 -11.21 -1.30
CA TYR A 56 -2.45 -10.15 -1.82
C TYR A 56 -1.71 -8.81 -2.00
N GLY A 57 -0.68 -8.55 -1.20
CA GLY A 57 -0.02 -7.26 -1.16
C GLY A 57 0.83 -6.93 -2.38
N VAL A 58 0.72 -5.69 -2.83
CA VAL A 58 1.60 -5.04 -3.81
C VAL A 58 2.07 -3.73 -3.20
N ARG A 59 3.36 -3.64 -2.89
CA ARG A 59 3.95 -2.43 -2.32
C ARG A 59 4.04 -1.34 -3.38
N ILE A 60 3.42 -0.19 -3.13
CA ILE A 60 3.55 1.01 -3.98
C ILE A 60 4.40 2.06 -3.26
N GLY A 61 5.35 2.63 -4.00
CA GLY A 61 6.26 3.65 -3.51
C GLY A 61 7.56 3.06 -2.95
N ASN A 62 8.60 3.89 -2.97
CA ASN A 62 9.93 3.55 -2.48
C ASN A 62 10.23 4.44 -1.26
N ASP A 63 10.68 3.84 -0.16
CA ASP A 63 11.05 4.59 1.04
C ASP A 63 12.23 5.55 0.76
N ILE A 64 13.02 5.27 -0.29
CA ILE A 64 14.15 6.10 -0.72
C ILE A 64 13.68 7.44 -1.31
N ASP A 65 12.65 7.45 -2.16
CA ASP A 65 12.13 8.69 -2.75
C ASP A 65 11.55 9.61 -1.68
N VAL A 66 10.83 9.05 -0.70
CA VAL A 66 10.30 9.80 0.44
C VAL A 66 11.45 10.36 1.31
N LYS A 67 12.48 9.56 1.60
CA LYS A 67 13.64 10.00 2.38
C LYS A 67 14.45 11.08 1.66
N PHE A 68 14.68 10.95 0.35
CA PHE A 68 15.36 11.95 -0.45
C PHE A 68 14.57 13.26 -0.49
N HIS A 69 13.25 13.19 -0.65
CA HIS A 69 12.38 14.37 -0.62
C HIS A 69 12.41 15.09 0.72
N VAL A 70 12.41 14.33 1.84
CA VAL A 70 12.54 14.88 3.19
C VAL A 70 13.94 15.47 3.43
N LEU A 71 15.00 14.82 2.96
CA LEU A 71 16.37 15.34 3.09
C LEU A 71 16.53 16.65 2.30
N HIS A 72 16.01 16.68 1.07
CA HIS A 72 16.05 17.87 0.21
C HIS A 72 15.25 19.05 0.79
N THR A 73 14.07 18.79 1.36
CA THR A 73 13.27 19.83 2.02
C THR A 73 13.92 20.35 3.31
N ARG A 74 14.60 19.50 4.09
CA ARG A 74 15.36 19.92 5.29
C ARG A 74 16.61 20.74 4.98
N LEU A 75 17.33 20.42 3.90
CA LEU A 75 18.58 21.12 3.54
C LEU A 75 18.34 22.46 2.84
N THR A 76 17.17 22.67 2.23
CA THR A 76 16.89 23.88 1.44
C THR A 76 15.91 24.84 2.10
N ASP A 77 15.39 24.49 3.29
CA ASP A 77 14.34 25.22 4.04
C ASP A 77 13.11 25.59 3.19
N LYS A 78 12.93 24.93 2.04
CA LYS A 78 11.75 25.06 1.19
C LYS A 78 10.68 24.13 1.73
N HIS A 79 10.12 24.51 2.87
CA HIS A 79 8.89 23.91 3.38
C HIS A 79 7.78 24.17 2.34
N ALA A 80 7.01 23.12 2.01
CA ALA A 80 5.96 23.08 0.97
C ALA A 80 6.40 22.84 -0.49
N ARG A 81 6.98 21.67 -0.78
CA ARG A 81 6.85 21.06 -2.12
C ARG A 81 6.28 19.64 -2.04
N SER A 82 5.19 19.49 -1.29
CA SER A 82 4.27 18.38 -1.48
C SER A 82 3.40 18.76 -2.69
N TYR A 83 3.56 18.03 -3.80
CA TYR A 83 3.00 18.28 -5.14
C TYR A 83 3.81 19.19 -6.06
N ILE A 84 3.69 18.90 -7.36
CA ILE A 84 4.43 19.45 -8.51
C ILE A 84 5.74 18.71 -8.76
N HIS A 85 5.65 17.55 -9.43
CA HIS A 85 6.24 17.29 -10.76
C HIS A 85 5.76 15.91 -11.25
N GLN A 86 4.53 15.87 -11.74
CA GLN A 86 4.13 14.94 -12.81
C GLN A 86 3.46 15.78 -13.89
N ARG A 87 4.26 16.24 -14.83
CA ARG A 87 3.92 16.38 -16.24
C ARG A 87 5.13 15.94 -17.04
#